data_AF-A0A843B2S2-F1
#
_entry.id   AF-A0A843B2S2-F1
#
_cell.length_a   1.000
_cell.length_b   1.000
_cell.length_c   1.000
_cell.angle_alpha   90.00
_cell.angle_beta   90.00
_cell.angle_gamma   90.00
#
_symmetry.space_group_name_H-M   'P 1'
#
loop_
_entity.id
_entity.type
_entity.pdbx_description
1 polymer ?
#
loop_
_entity_poly.entity_id
_entity_poly.type
_entity_poly.pdbx_seq_one_letter_code
_entity_poly.pdbx_strand_id
1 'polypeptide(L)' 'MDIEKEKCQICGRQAKNFQFAAFVCEREECVEQAMRERGGPAGHIKAKREAEERKKKEGC' A
#
# COMPACT_ATOMS: atom_id res chain seq x y z
N MET A 1 10.96 -8.83 -14.99
CA MET A 1 9.79 -7.97 -15.23
C MET A 1 10.28 -6.56 -15.55
N ASP A 2 9.86 -5.98 -16.67
CA ASP A 2 10.17 -4.59 -17.04
C ASP A 2 9.18 -3.64 -16.33
N ILE A 3 9.50 -3.20 -15.12
CA ILE A 3 8.64 -2.28 -14.34
C ILE A 3 8.38 -0.98 -15.11
N GLU A 4 9.34 -0.55 -15.93
CA GLU A 4 9.26 0.71 -16.68
C GLU A 4 8.24 0.69 -17.81
N LYS A 5 7.73 -0.48 -18.23
CA LYS A 5 6.63 -0.58 -19.21
C LYS A 5 5.25 -0.56 -18.53
N GLU A 6 5.22 -0.81 -17.23
CA GLU A 6 3.99 -0.86 -16.45
C GLU A 6 3.56 0.52 -15.98
N LYS A 7 2.25 0.67 -15.75
CA LYS A 7 1.68 1.91 -15.22
C LYS A 7 1.35 1.74 -13.73
N CYS A 8 1.51 2.83 -12.99
CA CYS A 8 1.10 2.96 -11.62
C CYS A 8 -0.39 2.64 -11.52
N GLN A 9 -0.75 1.65 -10.70
CA GLN A 9 -2.14 1.21 -10.53
C GLN A 9 -3.00 2.23 -9.78
N ILE A 10 -2.40 3.29 -9.25
CA ILE A 10 -3.07 4.35 -8.49
C ILE A 10 -3.36 5.58 -9.38
N CYS A 11 -2.33 6.13 -10.05
CA CYS A 11 -2.46 7.38 -10.81
C CYS A 11 -2.26 7.23 -12.32
N GLY A 12 -1.91 6.04 -12.83
CA GLY A 12 -1.74 5.78 -14.26
C GLY A 12 -0.44 6.31 -14.90
N ARG A 13 0.46 6.94 -14.12
CA ARG A 13 1.81 7.31 -14.60
C ARG A 13 2.70 6.09 -14.80
N GLN A 14 3.88 6.27 -15.36
CA GLN A 14 4.86 5.20 -15.48
C GLN A 14 5.27 4.67 -14.09
N ALA A 15 5.21 3.36 -13.92
CA ALA A 15 5.66 2.71 -12.70
C ALA A 15 7.19 2.73 -12.64
N LYS A 16 7.71 3.01 -11.45
CA LYS A 16 9.15 3.00 -11.15
C LYS A 16 9.50 1.95 -10.11
N ASN A 17 8.52 1.56 -9.29
CA ASN A 17 8.70 0.59 -8.22
C ASN A 17 7.57 -0.45 -8.26
N PHE A 18 7.89 -1.66 -7.78
CA PHE A 18 6.90 -2.69 -7.49
C PHE A 18 6.88 -2.93 -5.98
N GLN A 19 5.85 -2.43 -5.30
CA GLN A 19 5.72 -2.45 -3.84
C GLN A 19 4.28 -2.80 -3.46
N PHE A 20 4.08 -3.47 -2.32
CA PHE A 20 2.75 -3.88 -1.85
C PHE A 20 1.98 -4.73 -2.87
N ALA A 21 2.71 -5.55 -3.64
CA ALA A 21 2.18 -6.33 -4.77
C ALA A 21 1.44 -5.46 -5.82
N ALA A 22 1.90 -4.22 -6.02
CA ALA A 22 1.38 -3.29 -7.02
C ALA A 22 2.51 -2.51 -7.70
N PHE A 23 2.29 -2.20 -8.98
CA PHE A 23 3.12 -1.24 -9.70
C PHE A 23 2.77 0.18 -9.24
N VAL A 24 3.75 0.90 -8.70
CA VAL A 24 3.60 2.27 -8.19
C VAL A 24 4.66 3.19 -8.78
N CYS A 25 4.30 4.45 -8.97
CA CYS A 25 5.25 5.49 -9.36
C CYS A 25 6.07 5.95 -8.15
N GLU A 26 6.94 6.94 -8.35
CA GLU A 26 7.78 7.54 -7.31
C GLU A 26 7.04 8.48 -6.34
N ARG A 27 5.76 8.76 -6.57
CA ARG A 27 5.00 9.67 -5.70
C ARG A 27 4.64 8.96 -4.39
N GLU A 28 4.99 9.59 -3.27
CA GLU A 28 4.65 9.09 -1.93
C GLU A 28 3.14 8.87 -1.75
N GLU A 29 2.30 9.76 -2.30
CA GLU A 29 0.83 9.60 -2.25
C GLU A 29 0.35 8.25 -2.82
N CYS A 30 0.99 7.75 -3.88
CA CYS A 30 0.64 6.48 -4.53
C CYS A 30 1.17 5.29 -3.73
N VAL A 31 2.32 5.45 -3.09
CA VAL A 31 2.93 4.44 -2.21
C VAL A 31 2.09 4.28 -0.94
N GLU A 32 1.69 5.37 -0.30
CA GLU A 32 0.81 5.37 0.87
C GLU A 32 -0.57 4.82 0.54
N GLN A 33 -1.13 5.17 -0.63
CA GLN A 33 -2.43 4.64 -1.05
C GLN A 33 -2.34 3.13 -1.33
N ALA A 34 -1.30 2.67 -2.03
CA ALA A 34 -1.05 1.25 -2.24
C ALA A 34 -0.88 0.50 -0.91
N MET A 35 -0.16 1.07 0.06
CA MET A 35 -0.01 0.53 1.42
C MET A 35 -1.34 0.49 2.17
N ARG A 36 -2.19 1.53 2.06
CA ARG A 36 -3.50 1.59 2.73
C ARG A 36 -4.49 0.61 2.13
N GLU A 37 -4.54 0.50 0.80
CA GLU A 37 -5.48 -0.37 0.10
C GLU A 37 -5.09 -1.83 0.22
N ARG A 38 -3.81 -2.15 0.01
CA ARG A 38 -3.30 -3.54 -0.07
C ARG A 38 -2.68 -4.05 1.23
N GLY A 39 -2.44 -3.16 2.20
CA GLY A 39 -1.71 -3.46 3.43
C GLY A 39 -0.20 -3.32 3.23
N GLY A 40 0.55 -3.38 4.34
CA GLY A 40 2.02 -3.26 4.35
C GLY A 40 2.74 -4.29 3.47
N PRO A 41 4.09 -4.33 3.46
CA PRO A 41 4.89 -5.12 2.50
C PRO A 41 4.62 -6.65 2.49
N ALA A 42 3.72 -7.15 3.33
CA ALA A 42 3.20 -8.52 3.31
C ALA A 42 1.66 -8.62 3.53
N GLY A 43 0.86 -7.59 3.26
CA GLY A 43 -0.61 -7.61 3.47
C GLY A 43 -1.09 -7.65 4.93
N HIS A 44 -0.19 -7.81 5.91
CA HIS A 44 -0.55 -8.07 7.31
C HIS A 44 -0.86 -6.82 8.18
N ILE A 45 -0.63 -5.60 7.71
CA ILE A 45 -0.79 -4.40 8.57
C ILE A 45 -2.26 -3.99 8.73
N LYS A 46 -3.13 -4.22 7.74
CA LYS A 46 -4.52 -3.76 7.81
C LYS A 46 -5.28 -4.47 8.95
N ALA A 47 -5.15 -5.81 9.02
CA ALA A 47 -5.71 -6.61 10.10
C ALA A 47 -5.10 -6.26 11.47
N LYS A 48 -3.78 -6.01 11.54
CA LYS A 48 -3.13 -5.64 12.81
C LYS A 48 -3.59 -4.26 13.29
N ARG A 49 -3.63 -3.26 12.42
CA ARG A 49 -4.03 -1.88 12.77
C ARG A 49 -5.50 -1.79 13.18
N GLU A 50 -6.39 -2.49 12.48
CA GLU A 50 -7.81 -2.60 12.89
C GLU A 50 -7.96 -3.35 14.23
N ALA A 51 -7.15 -4.39 14.47
CA ALA A 51 -7.15 -5.08 15.76
C ALA A 51 -6.58 -4.22 16.91
N GLU A 52 -5.55 -3.41 16.66
CA GLU A 52 -5.00 -2.48 17.67
C GLU A 52 -5.96 -1.31 17.95
N GLU A 53 -6.62 -0.76 16.92
CA GLU A 53 -7.67 0.26 17.08
C GLU A 53 -8.86 -0.27 17.89
N ARG A 54 -9.28 -1.53 17.68
CA ARG A 54 -10.31 -2.18 18.51
C ARG A 54 -9.86 -2.32 19.96
N LYS A 55 -8.65 -2.84 20.21
CA LYS A 55 -8.09 -2.96 21.57
C LYS A 55 -7.98 -1.63 22.30
N LYS A 56 -7.74 -0.53 21.59
CA LYS A 56 -7.67 0.82 22.18
C LYS A 56 -9.05 1.37 22.60
N LYS A 57 -10.14 0.91 21.99
CA LYS A 57 -11.52 1.32 22.34
C LYS A 57 -12.14 0.51 23.48
N GLU A 58 -11.62 -0.69 23.76
CA GLU A 58 -12.12 -1.57 24.83
C GLU A 58 -11.32 -1.45 26.14
N GLY A 59 -10.40 -0.50 26.22
CA GLY A 59 -9.67 -0.16 27.45
C GLY A 59 -10.19 1.12 28.10
N CYS A 60 -11.40 1.07 28.66
CA CYS A 60 -11.88 1.98 29.70
C CYS A 60 -12.77 1.19 30.68
#